data_AF-A0A139CZX1-F1
#
_entry.id   AF-A0A139CZX1-F1
#
_cell.length_a   1.000
_cell.length_b   1.000
_cell.length_c   1.000
_cell.angle_alpha   90.00
_cell.angle_beta   90.00
_cell.angle_gamma   90.00
#
_symmetry.space_group_name_H-M   'P 1'
#
loop_
_entity.id
_entity.type
_entity.pdbx_description
1 polymer ?
#
loop_
_entity_poly.entity_id
_entity_poly.type
_entity_poly.pdbx_seq_one_letter_code
_entity_poly.pdbx_strand_id
1 'polypeptide(L)' 'SCLAGKKRYWIGAAGQGGDAGPGTDFHAVREGYVSVTPVHTDMTRHEALGTLRDWVDGLTGLEGHHDSDA' A
#
# COMPACT_ATOMS: atom_id res chain seq x y z
N SER A 1 -15.01 29.35 19.30
CA SER A 1 -13.71 29.60 18.65
C SER A 1 -13.98 29.77 17.16
N CYS A 2 -13.62 30.90 16.55
CA CYS A 2 -13.82 31.10 15.11
C CYS A 2 -12.60 30.55 14.36
N LEU A 3 -12.81 30.02 13.16
CA LEU A 3 -11.72 29.49 12.33
C LEU A 3 -11.06 30.59 11.46
N ALA A 4 -11.55 31.83 11.50
CA ALA A 4 -10.93 32.93 10.78
C ALA A 4 -9.51 33.18 11.32
N GLY A 5 -8.50 33.14 10.45
CA GLY A 5 -7.09 33.36 10.81
C GLY A 5 -6.21 32.11 10.96
N LYS A 6 -6.78 30.90 10.95
CA LYS A 6 -5.97 29.66 11.00
C LYS A 6 -5.54 29.23 9.60
N LYS A 7 -4.26 28.92 9.43
CA LYS A 7 -3.72 28.35 8.19
C LYS A 7 -4.37 26.99 7.92
N ARG A 8 -4.79 26.76 6.68
CA ARG A 8 -5.40 25.52 6.22
C ARG A 8 -4.60 24.98 5.05
N TYR A 9 -4.57 23.66 4.95
CA TYR A 9 -3.88 22.94 3.89
C TYR A 9 -4.90 22.03 3.21
N TRP A 10 -4.75 21.91 1.90
CA TRP A 10 -5.58 21.05 1.06
C TRP A 10 -4.70 19.99 0.42
N ILE A 11 -5.28 18.81 0.21
CA ILE A 11 -4.69 17.82 -0.69
C ILE A 11 -5.05 18.28 -2.11
N GLY A 12 -4.03 18.51 -2.93
CA GLY A 12 -4.21 18.95 -4.32
C GLY A 12 -4.90 17.89 -5.18
N ALA A 13 -5.44 18.30 -6.32
CA ALA A 13 -6.01 17.36 -7.29
C ALA A 13 -4.95 16.34 -7.71
N ALA A 14 -5.37 15.09 -7.92
CA ALA A 14 -4.53 14.10 -8.58
C ALA A 14 -4.15 14.64 -9.97
N GLY A 15 -2.87 14.50 -10.35
CA GLY A 15 -2.38 14.91 -11.67
C GLY A 15 -2.95 14.03 -12.79
N GLN A 16 -2.39 14.12 -14.00
CA GLN A 16 -2.66 13.10 -15.03
C GLN A 16 -2.23 11.74 -14.44
N GLY A 17 -3.20 10.83 -14.24
CA GLY A 17 -2.98 9.55 -13.58
C GLY A 17 -1.76 8.84 -14.17
N GLY A 18 -0.75 8.58 -13.33
CA GLY A 18 0.52 7.99 -13.78
C GLY A 18 0.35 6.57 -14.32
N ASP A 19 -0.69 5.87 -13.87
CA ASP A 19 -1.07 4.53 -14.33
C ASP A 19 -2.54 4.55 -14.78
N ALA A 20 -2.81 5.21 -15.91
CA ALA A 20 -4.13 5.29 -16.56
C ALA A 20 -4.08 4.72 -18.00
N GLY A 21 -3.16 3.76 -18.21
CA GLY A 21 -2.93 3.11 -19.49
C GLY A 21 -3.87 1.93 -19.76
N PRO A 22 -3.67 1.21 -20.88
CA PRO A 22 -4.43 0.00 -21.20
C PRO A 22 -4.45 -1.01 -20.06
N GLY A 23 -5.62 -1.60 -19.78
CA GLY A 23 -5.84 -2.53 -18.67
C GLY A 23 -6.35 -1.89 -17.38
N THR A 24 -6.35 -0.55 -17.29
CA THR A 24 -6.92 0.19 -16.16
C THR A 24 -8.39 0.55 -16.39
N ASP A 25 -9.12 0.75 -15.29
CA ASP A 25 -10.50 1.24 -15.31
C ASP A 25 -10.59 2.68 -15.86
N PHE A 26 -9.61 3.53 -15.58
CA PHE A 26 -9.47 4.87 -16.17
C PHE A 26 -9.47 4.82 -17.70
N HIS A 27 -8.71 3.89 -18.27
CA HIS A 27 -8.66 3.72 -19.72
C HIS A 27 -9.98 3.22 -20.27
N ALA A 28 -10.59 2.20 -19.67
CA ALA A 28 -11.87 1.65 -20.12
C ALA A 28 -12.99 2.70 -20.16
N VAL A 29 -13.11 3.52 -19.11
CA VAL A 29 -14.09 4.61 -19.04
C VAL A 29 -13.80 5.70 -20.08
N ARG A 30 -12.53 6.05 -20.30
CA ARG A 30 -12.14 7.05 -21.32
C ARG A 30 -12.50 6.61 -22.74
N GLU A 31 -12.40 5.31 -23.04
CA GLU A 31 -12.77 4.74 -24.34
C GLU A 31 -14.28 4.46 -24.47
N GLY A 32 -15.10 4.82 -23.47
CA GLY A 32 -16.57 4.71 -23.53
C GLY A 32 -17.15 3.36 -23.12
N TYR A 33 -16.36 2.50 -22.47
CA TYR A 33 -16.80 1.21 -21.96
C TYR A 33 -17.22 1.27 -20.49
N VAL A 34 -18.03 0.29 -20.06
CA VAL A 34 -18.27 0.02 -18.63
C VAL A 34 -17.06 -0.74 -18.08
N SER A 35 -16.52 -0.28 -16.95
CA SER A 35 -15.46 -0.99 -16.21
C SER A 35 -16.04 -1.77 -15.02
N VAL A 36 -15.56 -2.99 -14.83
CA VAL A 36 -15.86 -3.81 -13.65
C VAL A 36 -14.54 -4.31 -13.06
N THR A 37 -14.19 -3.81 -11.88
CA THR A 37 -12.95 -4.15 -11.18
C THR A 37 -13.28 -4.92 -9.91
N PRO A 38 -13.10 -6.26 -9.86
CA PRO A 38 -13.24 -7.02 -8.62
C PRO A 38 -12.20 -6.52 -7.61
N VAL A 39 -12.65 -6.24 -6.38
CA VAL A 39 -11.78 -5.78 -5.29
C VAL A 39 -11.82 -6.78 -4.14
N HIS A 40 -10.69 -6.95 -3.46
CA HIS A 40 -10.62 -7.76 -2.26
C HIS A 40 -11.05 -6.94 -1.03
N THR A 41 -11.85 -7.55 -0.16
CA THR A 41 -12.21 -6.97 1.14
C THR A 41 -11.22 -7.33 2.24
N ASP A 42 -10.56 -8.49 2.11
CA ASP A 42 -9.44 -8.88 2.96
C ASP A 42 -8.16 -8.24 2.42
N MET A 43 -7.53 -7.38 3.23
CA MET A 43 -6.27 -6.71 2.89
C MET A 43 -5.04 -7.55 3.26
N THR A 44 -5.23 -8.75 3.80
CA THR A 44 -4.13 -9.66 4.12
C THR A 44 -3.46 -10.14 2.83
N ARG A 45 -2.18 -9.80 2.65
CA ARG A 45 -1.39 -10.29 1.53
C ARG A 45 -0.84 -11.68 1.85
N HIS A 46 -1.66 -12.70 1.70
CA HIS A 46 -1.33 -14.09 2.06
C HIS A 46 -0.04 -14.61 1.41
N GLU A 47 0.21 -14.25 0.15
CA GLU A 47 1.44 -14.64 -0.57
C GLU A 47 2.73 -14.12 0.09
N ALA A 48 2.66 -13.02 0.84
CA ALA A 48 3.82 -12.43 1.48
C ALA A 48 4.17 -13.09 2.82
N LEU A 49 3.25 -13.89 3.41
CA LEU A 49 3.40 -14.40 4.77
C LEU A 49 4.60 -15.35 4.91
N GLY A 50 4.89 -16.19 3.91
CA GLY A 50 6.04 -17.09 3.94
C GLY A 50 7.36 -16.33 3.99
N THR A 51 7.58 -15.42 3.04
CA THR A 51 8.78 -14.57 3.00
C THR A 51 8.94 -13.71 4.24
N LEU A 52 7.84 -13.16 4.76
CA LEU A 52 7.88 -12.37 6.00
C LEU A 52 8.27 -13.23 7.20
N ARG A 53 7.75 -14.46 7.29
CA ARG A 53 8.11 -15.40 8.35
C ARG A 53 9.60 -15.74 8.30
N ASP A 54 10.11 -16.10 7.13
CA ASP A 54 11.54 -16.41 6.95
C ASP A 54 12.41 -15.22 7.36
N TRP A 55 11.98 -14.00 7.02
CA TRP A 55 12.67 -12.78 7.43
C TRP A 55 12.66 -12.54 8.94
N VAL A 56 11.51 -12.75 9.60
CA VAL A 56 11.40 -12.64 11.07
C VAL A 56 12.24 -13.70 11.78
N ASP A 57 12.19 -14.95 11.32
CA ASP A 57 12.97 -16.05 11.88
C ASP A 57 14.48 -15.74 11.74
N GLY A 58 14.90 -15.17 10.62
CA GLY A 58 16.28 -14.70 10.42
C GLY A 58 16.70 -13.57 11.37
N LEU A 59 15.79 -12.67 11.75
CA LEU A 59 16.07 -11.62 12.75
C LEU A 59 16.20 -12.21 14.16
N THR A 60 15.29 -13.09 14.56
CA THR A 60 15.30 -13.69 15.90
C THR A 60 16.46 -14.66 16.11
N GLY A 61 16.90 -15.36 15.05
CA GLY A 61 18.09 -16.21 15.09
C GLY A 61 19.41 -15.45 15.34
N LEU A 62 19.44 -14.13 15.11
CA LEU A 62 20.59 -13.27 15.39
C LEU A 62 20.64 -12.79 16.86
N GLU A 63 19.52 -12.84 17.59
CA GLU A 63 19.46 -12.41 18.99
C GLU A 63 19.89 -13.50 19.98
N GLY A 64 19.96 -14.77 19.55
CA GLY A 64 20.30 -15.92 20.39
C GLY A 64 21.80 -16.26 20.55
N HIS A 65 22.72 -15.44 20.03
CA HIS A 65 24.17 -15.71 20.04
C HIS A 65 24.97 -14.60 20.76
N HIS A 66 24.64 -14.30 22.02
CA HIS A 66 25.46 -13.39 22.85
C HIS A 66 25.83 -13.89 24.26
N ASP A 67 25.33 -15.03 24.75
CA ASP A 67 25.75 -15.53 26.08
C ASP A 67 26.04 -17.04 26.05
N SER A 68 27.26 -17.39 25.63
CA SER A 68 27.87 -18.67 26.02
C SER A 68 29.41 -18.58 25.94
N ASP A 69 29.98 -17.57 26.59
CA ASP A 69 31.37 -17.59 27.05
C ASP A 69 31.35 -17.38 28.59
N ALA A 70 30.95 -18.44 29.29
CA ALA A 70 31.13 -18.61 30.74
C ALA A 70 31.59 -20.04 31.03
#